data_AF-A0A7Y5FET8-F1
#
_entry.id   AF-A0A7Y5FET8-F1
#
_cell.length_a   1.000
_cell.length_b   1.000
_cell.length_c   1.000
_cell.angle_alpha   90.00
_cell.angle_beta   90.00
_cell.angle_gamma   90.00
#
_symmetry.space_group_name_H-M   'P 1'
#
loop_
_entity.id
_entity.type
_entity.pdbx_description
1 polymer ?
#
loop_
_entity_poly.entity_id
_entity_poly.type
_entity_poly.pdbx_seq_one_letter_code
_entity_poly.pdbx_strand_id
1 'polypeptide(L)'
;MTSPALEDWLKIATQALCKDAKVRITREVAAHYLAAYEEALRDGLSEDAAHAWAVTALGEPTAAHKRFLQTYLTIIELKTLREVVRRRSALYKAFFVALFVGFLWMEVAVARRPPGQWDFDILVGGIGVALSLLVSPILPALFGRRSPRAVLIARTALLPPAVLLTFTYVFGKALEDSLEREESYKVFGAEELIWPLAVSAALCVTCGITLATWPRYWSLVTKLRHKHNRDAAGL
;
A
#
# COMPACT_ATOMS: atom_id res chain seq x y z
N MET A 1 -10.80 38.02 -14.71
CA MET A 1 -9.98 37.59 -15.87
C MET A 1 -8.55 37.43 -15.36
N THR A 2 -7.90 36.30 -15.64
CA THR A 2 -6.49 36.10 -15.28
C THR A 2 -5.61 36.90 -16.24
N SER A 3 -4.60 37.59 -15.70
CA SER A 3 -3.64 38.32 -16.54
C SER A 3 -2.88 37.32 -17.43
N PRO A 4 -2.65 37.63 -18.73
CA PRO A 4 -1.87 36.75 -19.63
C PRO A 4 -0.50 36.37 -19.05
N ALA A 5 0.15 37.30 -18.33
CA ALA A 5 1.43 37.07 -17.69
C ALA A 5 1.36 36.00 -16.57
N LEU A 6 0.26 35.97 -15.82
CA LEU A 6 0.03 34.95 -14.79
C LEU A 6 -0.18 33.55 -15.42
N GLU A 7 -0.87 33.49 -16.55
CA GLU A 7 -1.11 32.23 -17.26
C GLU A 7 0.21 31.63 -17.78
N ASP A 8 1.07 32.45 -18.38
CA ASP A 8 2.40 32.03 -18.83
C ASP A 8 3.29 31.61 -17.65
N TRP A 9 3.25 32.35 -16.55
CA TRP A 9 3.96 32.00 -15.32
C TRP A 9 3.52 30.62 -14.80
N LEU A 10 2.21 30.38 -14.70
CA LEU A 10 1.64 29.11 -14.24
C LEU A 10 1.98 27.96 -15.19
N LYS A 11 1.97 28.22 -16.50
CA LYS A 11 2.32 27.23 -17.52
C LYS A 11 3.76 26.73 -17.36
N ILE A 12 4.70 27.64 -17.12
CA ILE A 12 6.11 27.31 -16.88
C ILE A 12 6.28 26.63 -15.52
N ALA A 13 5.75 27.24 -14.45
CA ALA A 13 5.94 26.76 -13.08
C ALA A 13 5.36 25.35 -12.87
N THR A 14 4.22 25.04 -13.49
CA THR A 14 3.51 23.77 -13.28
C THR A 14 3.82 22.71 -14.33
N GLN A 15 4.81 22.92 -15.20
CA GLN A 15 5.20 21.93 -16.21
C GLN A 15 5.50 20.56 -15.57
N ALA A 16 5.21 19.45 -16.27
CA ALA A 16 5.43 18.06 -15.82
C ALA A 16 4.71 17.59 -14.53
N LEU A 17 4.00 18.47 -13.82
CA LEU A 17 3.19 18.10 -12.65
C LEU A 17 1.93 17.33 -13.05
N CYS A 18 1.47 16.45 -12.16
CA CYS A 18 0.20 15.76 -12.37
C CYS A 18 -1.00 16.74 -12.28
N LYS A 19 -2.13 16.36 -12.90
CA LYS A 19 -3.32 17.24 -12.99
C LYS A 19 -3.80 17.74 -11.63
N ASP A 20 -3.82 16.87 -10.61
CA ASP A 20 -4.29 17.23 -9.27
C ASP A 20 -3.36 18.25 -8.59
N ALA A 21 -2.04 18.07 -8.74
CA ALA A 21 -1.06 19.03 -8.24
C ALA A 21 -1.18 20.39 -8.96
N LYS A 22 -1.38 20.40 -10.29
CA LYS A 22 -1.62 21.62 -11.05
C LYS A 22 -2.81 22.39 -10.52
N VAL A 23 -3.96 21.73 -10.34
CA VAL A 23 -5.18 22.38 -9.83
C VAL A 23 -4.95 23.00 -8.46
N ARG A 24 -4.27 22.27 -7.56
CA ARG A 24 -3.96 22.78 -6.21
C ARG A 24 -3.05 24.00 -6.26
N ILE A 25 -1.94 23.92 -6.99
CA ILE A 25 -0.96 25.02 -7.11
C ILE A 25 -1.60 26.23 -7.79
N THR A 26 -2.38 26.03 -8.85
CA THR A 26 -3.07 27.14 -9.53
C THR A 26 -4.00 27.88 -8.57
N ARG A 27 -4.75 27.17 -7.72
CA ARG A 27 -5.62 27.81 -6.72
C ARG A 27 -4.83 28.61 -5.68
N GLU A 28 -3.72 28.05 -5.20
CA GLU A 28 -2.86 28.67 -4.19
C GLU A 28 -2.15 29.91 -4.75
N VAL A 29 -1.52 29.80 -5.92
CA VAL A 29 -0.85 30.91 -6.62
C VAL A 29 -1.85 32.00 -7.00
N ALA A 30 -3.06 31.65 -7.44
CA ALA A 30 -4.10 32.64 -7.74
C ALA A 30 -4.51 33.44 -6.49
N ALA A 31 -4.57 32.79 -5.32
CA ALA A 31 -4.85 33.49 -4.06
C ALA A 31 -3.73 34.45 -3.67
N HIS A 32 -2.46 34.02 -3.79
CA HIS A 32 -1.30 34.89 -3.54
C HIS A 32 -1.21 36.05 -4.52
N TYR A 33 -1.48 35.78 -5.79
CA TYR A 33 -1.55 36.80 -6.84
C TYR A 33 -2.62 37.85 -6.53
N LEU A 34 -3.83 37.42 -6.17
CA LEU A 34 -4.93 38.32 -5.84
C LEU A 34 -4.57 39.20 -4.63
N ALA A 35 -4.02 38.61 -3.56
CA ALA A 35 -3.61 39.35 -2.38
C ALA A 35 -2.54 40.39 -2.70
N ALA A 36 -1.54 40.03 -3.50
CA ALA A 36 -0.49 40.94 -3.95
C ALA A 36 -1.04 42.06 -4.85
N TYR A 37 -1.97 41.73 -5.74
CA TYR A 37 -2.62 42.70 -6.61
C TYR A 37 -3.45 43.72 -5.82
N GLU A 38 -4.27 43.25 -4.87
CA GLU A 38 -5.07 44.11 -3.98
C GLU A 38 -4.19 44.99 -3.09
N GLU A 39 -3.04 44.50 -2.66
CA GLU A 39 -2.05 45.30 -1.93
C GLU A 39 -1.46 46.42 -2.80
N ALA A 40 -1.01 46.11 -4.01
CA ALA A 40 -0.50 47.12 -4.95
C ALA A 40 -1.55 48.20 -5.31
N LEU A 41 -2.82 47.81 -5.46
CA LEU A 41 -3.89 48.78 -5.67
C LEU A 41 -4.11 49.70 -4.46
N ARG A 42 -4.04 49.16 -3.24
CA ARG A 42 -4.13 49.96 -1.99
C ARG A 42 -2.97 50.96 -1.87
N ASP A 43 -1.81 50.60 -2.39
CA ASP A 43 -0.63 51.47 -2.46
C ASP A 43 -0.71 52.53 -3.58
N GLY A 44 -1.83 52.56 -4.32
CA GLY A 44 -2.11 53.58 -5.33
C GLY A 44 -1.49 53.31 -6.71
N LEU A 45 -1.02 52.09 -6.97
CA LEU A 45 -0.56 51.71 -8.31
C LEU A 45 -1.76 51.64 -9.28
N SER A 46 -1.52 51.91 -10.57
CA SER A 46 -2.50 51.65 -11.63
C SER A 46 -2.76 50.14 -11.76
N GLU A 47 -3.89 49.74 -12.33
CA GLU A 47 -4.24 48.31 -12.50
C GLU A 47 -3.15 47.53 -13.27
N ASP A 48 -2.62 48.10 -14.36
CA ASP A 48 -1.54 47.48 -15.13
C ASP A 48 -0.26 47.31 -14.31
N ALA A 49 0.11 48.32 -13.54
CA ALA A 49 1.29 48.28 -12.67
C ALA A 49 1.09 47.30 -11.50
N ALA A 50 -0.12 47.23 -10.93
CA ALA A 50 -0.48 46.27 -9.90
C ALA A 50 -0.44 44.82 -10.42
N HIS A 51 -0.90 44.58 -11.66
CA HIS A 51 -0.78 43.27 -12.30
C HIS A 51 0.69 42.86 -12.49
N ALA A 52 1.53 43.76 -13.00
CA ALA A 52 2.95 43.51 -13.16
C ALA A 52 3.63 43.22 -11.81
N TRP A 53 3.33 44.04 -10.80
CA TRP A 53 3.86 43.88 -9.44
C TRP A 53 3.45 42.53 -8.82
N ALA A 54 2.18 42.14 -8.94
CA ALA A 54 1.68 40.88 -8.42
C ALA A 54 2.34 39.67 -9.09
N VAL A 55 2.65 39.71 -10.39
CA VAL A 55 3.42 38.64 -11.06
C VAL A 55 4.87 38.63 -10.56
N THR A 56 5.52 39.80 -10.43
CA THR A 56 6.88 39.90 -9.90
C THR A 56 6.98 39.37 -8.47
N ALA A 57 5.97 39.60 -7.63
CA ALA A 57 5.91 39.11 -6.26
C ALA A 57 5.88 37.57 -6.16
N LEU A 58 5.39 36.86 -7.18
CA LEU A 58 5.45 35.39 -7.26
C LEU A 58 6.88 34.87 -7.50
N GLY A 59 7.78 35.72 -7.98
CA GLY A 59 9.17 35.39 -8.30
C GLY A 59 9.34 34.65 -9.63
N GLU A 60 10.54 34.07 -9.83
CA GLU A 60 10.89 33.41 -11.09
C GLU A 60 10.14 32.08 -11.29
N PRO A 61 9.41 31.89 -12.42
CA PRO A 61 8.60 30.69 -12.64
C PRO A 61 9.43 29.41 -12.71
N THR A 62 10.67 29.49 -13.21
CA THR A 62 11.59 28.34 -13.31
C THR A 62 12.11 27.90 -11.94
N ALA A 63 12.29 28.83 -11.01
CA ALA A 63 12.67 28.51 -9.63
C ALA A 63 11.50 27.88 -8.87
N ALA A 64 10.30 28.42 -9.03
CA ALA A 64 9.07 27.82 -8.50
C ALA A 64 8.85 26.41 -9.06
N HIS A 65 9.07 26.20 -10.36
CA HIS A 65 8.99 24.88 -10.98
C HIS A 65 9.88 23.84 -10.29
N LYS A 66 11.15 24.16 -10.05
CA LYS A 66 12.09 23.26 -9.35
C LYS A 66 11.60 22.93 -7.94
N ARG A 67 11.09 23.91 -7.19
CA ARG A 67 10.52 23.69 -5.85
C ARG A 67 9.27 22.81 -5.92
N PHE A 68 8.40 23.03 -6.90
CA PHE A 68 7.21 22.20 -7.07
C PHE A 68 7.54 20.76 -7.45
N LEU A 69 8.56 20.49 -8.26
CA LEU A 69 9.02 19.12 -8.54
C LEU A 69 9.57 18.43 -7.27
N GLN A 70 10.19 19.19 -6.37
CA GLN A 70 10.70 18.70 -5.09
C GLN A 70 9.61 18.45 -4.04
N THR A 71 8.39 18.91 -4.28
CA THR A 71 7.27 18.85 -3.33
C THR A 71 6.19 17.89 -3.86
N TYR A 72 5.76 18.12 -5.09
CA TYR A 72 4.64 17.43 -5.72
C TYR A 72 5.06 16.23 -6.56
N LEU A 73 4.08 15.39 -6.91
CA LEU A 73 4.26 14.27 -7.81
C LEU A 73 4.20 14.74 -9.27
N THR A 74 5.19 14.31 -10.03
CA THR A 74 5.19 14.41 -11.50
C THR A 74 4.23 13.38 -12.12
N ILE A 75 3.90 13.60 -13.39
CA ILE A 75 3.11 12.64 -14.18
C ILE A 75 3.77 11.26 -14.20
N ILE A 76 5.11 11.22 -14.34
CA ILE A 76 5.88 9.97 -14.40
C ILE A 76 5.84 9.26 -13.05
N GLU A 77 6.11 9.96 -11.96
CA GLU A 77 6.06 9.37 -10.61
C GLU A 77 4.66 8.85 -10.28
N LEU A 78 3.61 9.57 -10.66
CA LEU A 78 2.23 9.12 -10.46
C LEU A 78 1.92 7.85 -11.25
N LYS A 79 2.40 7.74 -12.50
CA LYS A 79 2.24 6.54 -13.33
C LYS A 79 2.96 5.35 -12.72
N THR A 80 4.21 5.53 -12.29
CA THR A 80 5.00 4.50 -11.61
C THR A 80 4.33 4.08 -10.31
N LEU A 81 3.85 5.03 -9.50
CA LEU A 81 3.14 4.74 -8.26
C LEU A 81 1.87 3.92 -8.53
N ARG A 82 1.08 4.29 -9.53
CA ARG A 82 -0.13 3.56 -9.93
C ARG A 82 0.20 2.13 -10.36
N GLU A 83 1.28 1.95 -11.12
CA GLU A 83 1.70 0.62 -11.55
C GLU A 83 2.16 -0.24 -10.38
N VAL A 84 2.93 0.32 -9.44
CA VAL A 84 3.35 -0.38 -8.20
C VAL A 84 2.13 -0.78 -7.37
N VAL A 85 1.17 0.14 -7.17
CA VAL A 85 -0.08 -0.15 -6.45
C VAL A 85 -0.88 -1.22 -7.16
N ARG A 86 -0.98 -1.18 -8.50
CA ARG A 86 -1.66 -2.20 -9.30
C ARG A 86 -1.02 -3.58 -9.17
N ARG A 87 0.31 -3.68 -9.33
CA ARG A 87 1.05 -4.95 -9.19
C ARG A 87 0.90 -5.51 -7.78
N ARG A 88 0.99 -4.67 -6.74
CA ARG A 88 0.80 -5.10 -5.35
C ARG A 88 -0.62 -5.55 -5.07
N SER A 89 -1.62 -4.88 -5.65
CA SER A 89 -3.02 -5.30 -5.56
C SER A 89 -3.23 -6.67 -6.20
N ALA A 90 -2.60 -6.94 -7.35
CA ALA A 90 -2.67 -8.25 -8.00
C ALA A 90 -2.03 -9.35 -7.14
N LEU A 91 -0.83 -9.11 -6.59
CA LEU A 91 -0.17 -10.07 -5.69
C LEU A 91 -0.99 -10.32 -4.42
N TYR A 92 -1.55 -9.27 -3.84
CA TYR A 92 -2.42 -9.39 -2.67
C TYR A 92 -3.68 -10.21 -3.00
N LYS A 93 -4.34 -9.96 -4.14
CA LYS A 93 -5.49 -10.77 -4.58
C LYS A 93 -5.10 -12.23 -4.81
N ALA A 94 -3.97 -12.49 -5.48
CA ALA A 94 -3.49 -13.85 -5.71
C ALA A 94 -3.21 -14.60 -4.40
N PHE A 95 -2.59 -13.93 -3.42
CA PHE A 95 -2.37 -14.49 -2.09
C PHE A 95 -3.69 -14.86 -1.38
N PHE A 96 -4.70 -13.99 -1.43
CA PHE A 96 -6.01 -14.27 -0.84
C PHE A 96 -6.74 -15.42 -1.55
N VAL A 97 -6.64 -15.50 -2.88
CA VAL A 97 -7.17 -16.64 -3.65
C VAL A 97 -6.48 -17.94 -3.25
N ALA A 98 -5.15 -17.92 -3.11
CA ALA A 98 -4.38 -19.10 -2.68
C ALA A 98 -4.80 -19.57 -1.28
N LEU A 99 -4.95 -18.64 -0.32
CA LEU A 99 -5.45 -18.97 1.02
C LEU A 99 -6.88 -19.56 0.97
N PHE A 100 -7.76 -19.00 0.13
CA PHE A 100 -9.12 -19.50 -0.02
C PHE A 100 -9.16 -20.90 -0.63
N VAL A 101 -8.36 -21.17 -1.66
CA VAL A 101 -8.23 -22.51 -2.26
C VAL A 101 -7.66 -23.50 -1.24
N GLY A 102 -6.64 -23.11 -0.47
CA GLY A 102 -6.09 -23.94 0.61
C GLY A 102 -7.14 -24.29 1.67
N PHE A 103 -7.97 -23.31 2.06
CA PHE A 103 -9.08 -23.52 2.98
C PHE A 103 -10.12 -24.51 2.43
N LEU A 104 -10.57 -24.35 1.18
CA LEU A 104 -11.51 -25.29 0.55
C LEU A 104 -10.94 -26.71 0.44
N TRP A 105 -9.65 -26.84 0.12
CA TRP A 105 -8.98 -28.13 0.06
C TRP A 105 -8.93 -28.80 1.43
N MET A 106 -8.66 -28.03 2.49
CA MET A 106 -8.71 -28.50 3.88
C MET A 106 -10.10 -29.03 4.24
N GLU A 107 -11.18 -28.31 3.92
CA GLU A 107 -12.56 -28.77 4.17
C GLU A 107 -12.86 -30.10 3.45
N VAL A 108 -12.43 -30.26 2.19
CA VAL A 108 -12.59 -31.52 1.46
C VAL A 108 -11.79 -32.67 2.10
N ALA A 109 -10.57 -32.39 2.57
CA ALA A 109 -9.74 -33.39 3.25
C ALA A 109 -10.37 -33.83 4.58
N VAL A 110 -10.97 -32.90 5.32
CA VAL A 110 -11.70 -33.17 6.56
C VAL A 110 -12.96 -33.99 6.29
N ALA A 111 -13.72 -33.65 5.25
CA ALA A 111 -14.94 -34.39 4.87
C ALA A 111 -14.68 -35.86 4.47
N ARG A 112 -13.45 -36.20 4.09
CA ARG A 112 -13.03 -37.59 3.81
C ARG A 112 -12.71 -38.39 5.07
N ARG A 113 -12.62 -37.77 6.24
CA ARG A 113 -12.36 -38.50 7.49
C ARG A 113 -13.64 -39.23 7.95
N PRO A 114 -13.49 -40.43 8.55
CA PRO A 114 -14.63 -41.17 9.09
C PRO A 114 -15.31 -40.40 10.23
N PRO A 115 -16.65 -40.49 10.35
CA PRO A 115 -17.40 -39.81 11.40
C PRO A 115 -16.99 -40.30 12.79
N GLY A 116 -16.67 -39.37 13.70
CA GLY A 116 -16.31 -39.66 15.10
C GLY A 116 -14.95 -39.12 15.55
N GLN A 117 -14.12 -38.62 14.63
CA GLN A 117 -12.77 -38.13 14.91
C GLN A 117 -12.60 -36.67 14.48
N TRP A 118 -13.48 -35.80 14.97
CA TRP A 118 -13.38 -34.36 14.74
C TRP A 118 -12.37 -33.78 15.73
N ASP A 119 -11.13 -33.59 15.28
CA ASP A 119 -10.13 -32.88 16.06
C ASP A 119 -10.52 -31.40 16.15
N PHE A 120 -10.76 -30.94 17.38
CA PHE A 120 -11.05 -29.54 17.71
C PHE A 120 -10.04 -28.56 17.08
N ASP A 121 -8.80 -29.02 16.88
CA ASP A 121 -7.72 -28.25 16.27
C ASP A 121 -7.97 -27.85 14.81
N ILE A 122 -8.70 -28.67 14.05
CA ILE A 122 -9.08 -28.38 12.65
C ILE A 122 -10.09 -27.24 12.61
N LEU A 123 -11.06 -27.25 13.53
CA LEU A 123 -12.08 -26.21 13.66
C LEU A 123 -11.43 -24.87 14.04
N VAL A 124 -10.54 -24.88 15.03
CA VAL A 124 -9.82 -23.68 15.48
C VAL A 124 -8.93 -23.13 14.35
N GLY A 125 -8.25 -24.01 13.60
CA GLY A 125 -7.46 -23.64 12.44
C GLY A 125 -8.29 -22.96 11.34
N GLY A 126 -9.44 -23.56 10.99
CA GLY A 126 -10.36 -23.00 9.98
C GLY A 126 -10.93 -21.64 10.39
N ILE A 127 -11.36 -21.49 11.64
CA ILE A 127 -11.88 -20.22 12.18
C ILE A 127 -10.78 -19.14 12.18
N GLY A 128 -9.56 -19.49 12.57
CA GLY A 128 -8.42 -18.57 12.57
C GLY A 128 -8.12 -18.02 11.17
N VAL A 129 -8.11 -18.90 10.16
CA VAL A 129 -7.93 -18.50 8.76
C VAL A 129 -9.11 -17.64 8.28
N ALA A 130 -10.36 -18.05 8.54
CA ALA A 130 -11.54 -17.29 8.13
C ALA A 130 -11.57 -15.88 8.75
N LEU A 131 -11.28 -15.75 10.05
CA LEU A 131 -11.18 -14.45 10.73
C LEU A 131 -10.04 -13.60 10.16
N SER A 132 -8.89 -14.21 9.86
CA SER A 132 -7.76 -13.49 9.25
C SER A 132 -8.12 -12.90 7.87
N LEU A 133 -8.90 -13.64 7.08
CA LEU A 133 -9.39 -13.21 5.77
C LEU A 133 -10.45 -12.11 5.88
N LEU A 134 -11.35 -12.19 6.87
CA LEU A 134 -12.41 -11.20 7.12
C LEU A 134 -11.87 -9.89 7.70
N VAL A 135 -10.91 -9.95 8.62
CA VAL A 135 -10.38 -8.75 9.30
C VAL A 135 -9.44 -7.95 8.39
N SER A 136 -8.69 -8.60 7.49
CA SER A 136 -7.71 -7.94 6.61
C SER A 136 -8.25 -6.81 5.72
N PRO A 137 -9.41 -6.94 5.04
CA PRO A 137 -10.01 -5.86 4.26
C PRO A 137 -10.69 -4.79 5.13
N ILE A 138 -11.04 -5.10 6.38
CA ILE A 138 -11.74 -4.19 7.31
C ILE A 138 -10.74 -3.29 8.06
N LEU A 139 -9.51 -3.74 8.30
CA LEU A 139 -8.45 -2.97 8.98
C LEU A 139 -8.24 -1.54 8.41
N PRO A 140 -8.16 -1.31 7.08
CA PRO A 140 -8.05 0.05 6.54
C PRO A 140 -9.26 0.94 6.85
N ALA A 141 -10.47 0.37 6.96
CA ALA A 141 -11.69 1.10 7.29
C ALA A 141 -11.74 1.45 8.78
N LEU A 142 -11.37 0.52 9.67
CA LEU A 142 -11.39 0.70 11.12
C LEU A 142 -10.33 1.68 11.63
N PHE A 143 -9.11 1.63 11.10
CA PHE A 143 -8.03 2.52 11.53
C PHE A 143 -8.02 3.87 10.81
N GLY A 144 -8.92 4.06 9.85
CA GLY A 144 -9.14 5.30 9.11
C GLY A 144 -7.91 5.84 8.36
N ARG A 145 -8.12 6.92 7.59
CA ARG A 145 -7.04 7.65 6.88
C ARG A 145 -5.94 8.21 7.81
N ARG A 146 -6.16 8.26 9.13
CA ARG A 146 -5.33 9.00 10.08
C ARG A 146 -3.99 8.35 10.40
N SER A 147 -3.86 7.02 10.29
CA SER A 147 -2.57 6.37 10.55
C SER A 147 -2.32 5.17 9.65
N PRO A 148 -1.87 5.39 8.40
CA PRO A 148 -1.40 4.30 7.53
C PRO A 148 -0.29 3.45 8.17
N ARG A 149 0.44 4.01 9.16
CA ARG A 149 1.39 3.25 10.00
C ARG A 149 0.71 2.18 10.86
N ALA A 150 -0.41 2.50 11.52
CA ALA A 150 -1.10 1.55 12.38
C ALA A 150 -1.75 0.42 11.57
N VAL A 151 -2.34 0.75 10.42
CA VAL A 151 -2.84 -0.27 9.47
C VAL A 151 -1.71 -1.16 9.00
N LEU A 152 -0.57 -0.59 8.61
CA LEU A 152 0.56 -1.37 8.11
C LEU A 152 1.14 -2.26 9.21
N ILE A 153 1.40 -1.72 10.40
CA ILE A 153 1.91 -2.46 11.55
C ILE A 153 0.94 -3.56 11.95
N ALA A 154 -0.36 -3.28 12.07
CA ALA A 154 -1.36 -4.30 12.39
C ALA A 154 -1.38 -5.43 11.34
N ARG A 155 -1.30 -5.06 10.06
CA ARG A 155 -1.35 -6.02 8.94
C ARG A 155 -0.09 -6.86 8.80
N THR A 156 1.07 -6.38 9.27
CA THR A 156 2.34 -7.12 9.14
C THR A 156 2.85 -7.73 10.44
N ALA A 157 2.47 -7.19 11.59
CA ALA A 157 2.91 -7.69 12.89
C ALA A 157 1.95 -8.73 13.48
N LEU A 158 0.64 -8.64 13.22
CA LEU A 158 -0.34 -9.53 13.86
C LEU A 158 -0.81 -10.66 12.94
N LEU A 159 -1.07 -10.36 11.68
CA LEU A 159 -1.68 -11.30 10.74
C LEU A 159 -0.75 -12.45 10.31
N PRO A 160 0.50 -12.19 9.85
CA PRO A 160 1.38 -13.25 9.39
C PRO A 160 1.80 -14.23 10.49
N PRO A 161 2.21 -13.80 11.71
CA PRO A 161 2.64 -14.73 12.74
C PRO A 161 1.50 -15.61 13.26
N ALA A 162 0.29 -15.06 13.40
CA ALA A 162 -0.85 -15.85 13.84
C ALA A 162 -1.25 -16.91 12.81
N VAL A 163 -1.29 -16.55 11.53
CA VAL A 163 -1.59 -17.50 10.44
C VAL A 163 -0.47 -18.54 10.29
N LEU A 164 0.80 -18.14 10.38
CA LEU A 164 1.94 -19.06 10.35
C LEU A 164 1.93 -20.02 11.53
N LEU A 165 1.75 -19.52 12.77
CA LEU A 165 1.69 -20.37 13.97
C LEU A 165 0.55 -21.38 13.89
N THR A 166 -0.64 -20.94 13.47
CA THR A 166 -1.80 -21.82 13.33
C THR A 166 -1.55 -22.87 12.25
N PHE A 167 -0.97 -22.46 11.11
CA PHE A 167 -0.63 -23.38 10.02
C PHE A 167 0.45 -24.39 10.42
N THR A 168 1.55 -23.95 11.04
CA THR A 168 2.63 -24.84 11.47
C THR A 168 2.19 -25.79 12.58
N TYR A 169 1.31 -25.34 13.47
CA TYR A 169 0.75 -26.19 14.52
C TYR A 169 -0.14 -27.30 13.94
N VAL A 170 -1.13 -26.91 13.12
CA VAL A 170 -2.05 -27.88 12.49
C VAL A 170 -1.30 -28.84 11.58
N PHE A 171 -0.36 -28.34 10.78
CA PHE A 171 0.44 -29.17 9.89
C PHE A 171 1.40 -30.09 10.64
N GLY A 172 2.05 -29.59 11.70
CA GLY A 172 2.94 -30.38 12.55
C GLY A 172 2.21 -31.55 13.20
N LYS A 173 1.02 -31.29 13.77
CA LYS A 173 0.19 -32.33 14.39
C LYS A 173 -0.29 -33.37 13.36
N ALA A 174 -0.70 -32.92 12.16
CA ALA A 174 -1.09 -33.84 11.10
C ALA A 174 0.06 -34.74 10.62
N LEU A 175 1.29 -34.22 10.60
CA LEU A 175 2.51 -34.99 10.30
C LEU A 175 2.83 -36.01 11.39
N GLU A 176 2.73 -35.60 12.66
CA GLU A 176 2.93 -36.47 13.83
C GLU A 176 1.92 -37.62 13.83
N ASP A 177 0.64 -37.34 13.66
CA ASP A 177 -0.42 -38.35 13.53
C ASP A 177 -0.21 -39.30 12.35
N SER A 178 0.46 -38.85 11.28
CA SER A 178 0.75 -39.65 10.09
C SER A 178 1.97 -40.55 10.32
N LEU A 179 3.00 -40.04 10.99
CA LEU A 179 4.20 -40.79 11.37
C LEU A 179 3.87 -41.89 12.40
N GLU A 180 3.01 -41.60 13.38
CA GLU A 180 2.55 -42.61 14.35
C GLU A 180 1.73 -43.74 13.70
N ARG A 181 1.03 -43.45 12.59
CA ARG A 181 0.30 -44.48 11.82
C ARG A 181 1.19 -45.26 10.86
N GLU A 182 2.36 -44.74 10.49
CA GLU A 182 3.29 -45.42 9.57
C GLU A 182 3.91 -46.69 10.17
N GLU A 183 4.00 -46.81 11.51
CA GLU A 183 4.31 -48.10 12.15
C GLU A 183 3.27 -49.19 11.86
N SER A 184 2.08 -48.82 11.36
CA SER A 184 1.00 -49.75 11.03
C SER A 184 0.83 -50.04 9.52
N TYR A 185 1.45 -49.28 8.60
CA TYR A 185 1.20 -49.44 7.16
C TYR A 185 2.46 -49.27 6.28
N LYS A 186 3.05 -50.40 5.85
CA LYS A 186 4.05 -50.51 4.76
C LYS A 186 3.52 -50.18 3.34
N VAL A 187 2.40 -49.45 3.19
CA VAL A 187 1.61 -49.44 1.93
C VAL A 187 1.42 -48.07 1.28
N PHE A 188 1.78 -46.95 1.93
CA PHE A 188 1.68 -45.65 1.26
C PHE A 188 2.93 -45.35 0.42
N GLY A 189 2.72 -45.16 -0.88
CA GLY A 189 3.78 -44.80 -1.83
C GLY A 189 4.26 -43.36 -1.60
N ALA A 190 5.57 -43.13 -1.75
CA ALA A 190 6.26 -41.86 -1.52
C ALA A 190 5.67 -40.64 -2.27
N GLU A 191 4.78 -40.85 -3.23
CA GLU A 191 4.17 -39.82 -4.07
C GLU A 191 3.15 -38.95 -3.32
N GLU A 192 2.50 -39.46 -2.27
CA GLU A 192 1.51 -38.68 -1.51
C GLU A 192 2.15 -37.67 -0.53
N LEU A 193 3.41 -37.87 -0.14
CA LEU A 193 4.13 -36.94 0.76
C LEU A 193 4.75 -35.73 0.05
N ILE A 194 4.89 -35.78 -1.29
CA ILE A 194 5.61 -34.76 -2.07
C ILE A 194 4.81 -33.44 -2.14
N TRP A 195 3.49 -33.52 -2.27
CA TRP A 195 2.63 -32.34 -2.43
C TRP A 195 2.57 -31.45 -1.17
N PRO A 196 2.37 -31.99 0.04
CA PRO A 196 2.40 -31.21 1.28
C PRO A 196 3.73 -30.46 1.50
N LEU A 197 4.86 -31.13 1.23
CA LEU A 197 6.19 -30.53 1.34
C LEU A 197 6.42 -29.43 0.29
N ALA A 198 5.96 -29.64 -0.94
CA ALA A 198 6.05 -28.64 -2.00
C ALA A 198 5.21 -27.38 -1.68
N VAL A 199 4.02 -27.56 -1.11
CA VAL A 199 3.15 -26.44 -0.69
C VAL A 199 3.77 -25.66 0.47
N SER A 200 4.32 -26.36 1.47
CA SER A 200 5.03 -25.73 2.60
C SER A 200 6.26 -24.94 2.12
N ALA A 201 7.06 -25.53 1.24
CA ALA A 201 8.22 -24.85 0.64
C ALA A 201 7.82 -23.61 -0.16
N ALA A 202 6.74 -23.68 -0.96
CA ALA A 202 6.25 -22.55 -1.73
C ALA A 202 5.78 -21.38 -0.84
N LEU A 203 5.09 -21.69 0.28
CA LEU A 203 4.66 -20.70 1.27
C LEU A 203 5.85 -20.05 1.98
N CYS A 204 6.87 -20.83 2.36
CA CYS A 204 8.11 -20.31 2.95
C CYS A 204 8.85 -19.36 1.99
N VAL A 205 8.95 -19.70 0.69
CA VAL A 205 9.60 -18.85 -0.32
C VAL A 205 8.83 -17.55 -0.53
N THR A 206 7.49 -17.60 -0.59
CA THR A 206 6.68 -16.37 -0.74
C THR A 206 6.73 -15.47 0.49
N CYS A 207 6.73 -16.02 1.71
CA CYS A 207 6.99 -15.25 2.93
C CYS A 207 8.39 -14.63 2.94
N GLY A 208 9.42 -15.39 2.55
CA GLY A 208 10.80 -14.93 2.45
C GLY A 208 10.98 -13.75 1.48
N ILE A 209 10.39 -13.82 0.29
CA ILE A 209 10.44 -12.74 -0.72
C ILE A 209 9.72 -11.47 -0.21
N THR A 210 8.59 -11.65 0.48
CA THR A 210 7.82 -10.54 1.04
C THR A 210 8.59 -9.82 2.16
N LEU A 211 9.29 -10.58 3.01
CA LEU A 211 10.16 -10.04 4.07
C LEU A 211 11.44 -9.42 3.51
N ALA A 212 12.07 -10.02 2.49
CA ALA A 212 13.31 -9.53 1.90
C ALA A 212 13.13 -8.22 1.10
N THR A 213 11.96 -8.01 0.49
CA THR A 213 11.65 -6.78 -0.26
C THR A 213 11.17 -5.63 0.64
N TRP A 214 10.83 -5.93 1.90
CA TRP A 214 10.32 -4.99 2.89
C TRP A 214 11.24 -3.77 3.16
N PRO A 215 12.57 -3.91 3.34
CA PRO A 215 13.43 -2.79 3.68
C PRO A 215 13.54 -1.77 2.53
N ARG A 216 13.57 -2.24 1.27
CA ARG A 216 13.62 -1.37 0.08
C ARG A 216 12.32 -0.58 -0.07
N TYR A 217 11.17 -1.22 0.19
CA TYR A 217 9.88 -0.54 0.19
C TYR A 217 9.79 0.49 1.31
N TRP A 218 10.25 0.15 2.52
CA TRP A 218 10.26 1.06 3.66
C TRP A 218 11.08 2.32 3.39
N SER A 219 12.28 2.18 2.81
CA SER A 219 13.12 3.31 2.38
C SER A 219 12.41 4.26 1.40
N LEU A 220 11.66 3.72 0.45
CA LEU A 220 10.91 4.51 -0.53
C LEU A 220 9.73 5.25 0.11
N VAL A 221 9.01 4.59 1.02
CA VAL A 221 7.90 5.18 1.77
C VAL A 221 8.38 6.26 2.74
N THR A 222 9.50 6.05 3.44
CA THR A 222 10.06 7.06 4.35
C THR A 222 10.57 8.28 3.58
N LYS A 223 11.18 8.10 2.40
CA LYS A 223 11.56 9.22 1.51
C LYS A 223 10.34 10.03 1.06
N LEU A 224 9.29 9.37 0.57
CA LEU A 224 8.05 10.03 0.15
C LEU A 224 7.35 10.74 1.31
N ARG A 225 7.42 10.18 2.53
CA ARG A 225 6.88 10.80 3.74
C ARG A 225 7.69 12.01 4.19
N HIS A 226 9.02 11.94 4.17
CA HIS A 226 9.86 13.08 4.52
C HIS A 226 9.67 14.23 3.54
N LYS A 227 9.41 13.93 2.26
CA LYS A 227 8.96 14.91 1.25
C LYS A 227 7.65 15.55 1.71
N HIS A 228 6.60 14.73 1.90
CA HIS A 228 5.27 15.21 2.30
C HIS A 228 5.22 16.01 3.61
N ASN A 229 6.02 15.63 4.62
CA ASN A 229 6.07 16.35 5.89
C ASN A 229 6.79 17.69 5.81
N ARG A 230 7.77 17.87 4.91
CA ARG A 230 8.38 19.19 4.67
C ARG A 230 7.39 20.13 4.00
N ASP A 231 6.68 19.60 3.00
CA ASP A 231 5.64 20.33 2.27
C ASP A 231 4.51 20.81 3.20
N ALA A 232 4.14 19.99 4.19
CA ALA A 232 3.11 20.34 5.18
C ALA A 232 3.61 21.34 6.25
N ALA A 233 4.92 21.46 6.45
CA ALA A 233 5.53 22.37 7.42
C ALA A 233 5.87 23.74 6.82
N GLY A 234 5.71 23.93 5.50
CA GLY A 234 6.08 25.17 4.82
C GLY A 234 7.58 25.49 4.85
N LEU A 235 8.42 24.45 5.01
CA LEU A 235 9.90 24.52 5.06
C LEU A 235 10.55 24.11 3.74
#